data_AF-A0A950EPW8-F1
#
_entry.id   AF-A0A950EPW8-F1
#
_cell.length_a   1.000
_cell.length_b   1.000
_cell.length_c   1.000
_cell.angle_alpha   90.00
_cell.angle_beta   90.00
_cell.angle_gamma   90.00
#
_symmetry.space_group_name_H-M   'P 1'
#
loop_
_entity.id
_entity.type
_entity.pdbx_description
1 polymer ?
#
loop_
_entity_poly.entity_id
_entity_poly.type
_entity_poly.pdbx_seq_one_letter_code
_entity_poly.pdbx_strand_id
1 'polypeptide(L)'
;FLNNLSPADASTVASNFNLSGTTLPNAHVHVAAAASALYGGIFRATLGTYTTDLVADNNGRFATQVSLNNVVSGGAVTVRLTSSDPNSGSGATATLNLHS
;
A
#
# COMPACT_ATOMS: atom_id res chain seq x y z
N PHE A 1 8.02 10.48 9.16
CA PHE A 1 8.18 9.82 7.85
C PHE A 1 6.80 9.66 7.25
N LEU A 2 6.12 8.51 7.31
CA LEU A 2 4.80 8.33 6.69
C LEU A 2 3.64 8.87 7.52
N ASN A 3 2.75 9.68 6.92
CA ASN A 3 1.56 10.27 7.54
C ASN A 3 0.42 10.45 6.52
N ASN A 4 -0.80 10.67 7.00
CA ASN A 4 -2.00 10.98 6.19
C ASN A 4 -2.23 9.96 5.05
N LEU A 5 -2.05 8.68 5.35
CA LEU A 5 -2.24 7.61 4.37
C LEU A 5 -3.72 7.47 4.01
N SER A 6 -3.99 7.42 2.71
CA SER A 6 -5.31 7.16 2.16
C SER A 6 -5.20 6.09 1.08
N PRO A 7 -6.00 5.01 1.13
CA PRO A 7 -7.06 4.74 2.12
C PRO A 7 -6.50 4.50 3.53
N ALA A 8 -7.31 4.79 4.56
CA ALA A 8 -6.91 4.56 5.94
C ALA A 8 -6.96 3.07 6.29
N ASP A 9 -6.31 2.67 7.38
CA ASP A 9 -6.38 1.30 7.88
C ASP A 9 -7.84 0.84 8.07
N ALA A 10 -8.11 -0.43 7.83
CA ALA A 10 -9.43 -1.06 7.79
C ALA A 10 -10.42 -0.54 6.72
N SER A 11 -10.01 0.37 5.81
CA SER A 11 -10.90 0.87 4.75
C SER A 11 -11.23 -0.22 3.72
N THR A 12 -12.42 -0.12 3.12
CA THR A 12 -12.81 -0.94 1.96
C THR A 12 -12.29 -0.30 0.67
N VAL A 13 -11.64 -1.09 -0.18
CA VAL A 13 -11.06 -0.69 -1.46
C VAL A 13 -11.50 -1.62 -2.57
N ALA A 14 -11.68 -1.09 -3.77
CA ALA A 14 -11.85 -1.93 -4.95
C ALA A 14 -10.52 -2.59 -5.35
N SER A 15 -10.55 -3.52 -6.31
CA SER A 15 -9.33 -4.14 -6.88
C SER A 15 -8.36 -3.10 -7.45
N ASN A 16 -8.89 -1.96 -7.88
CA ASN A 16 -8.13 -0.78 -8.29
C ASN A 16 -8.46 0.38 -7.35
N PHE A 17 -7.47 0.93 -6.68
CA PHE A 17 -7.65 2.07 -5.78
C PHE A 17 -6.45 3.02 -5.84
N ASN A 18 -6.68 4.28 -5.47
CA ASN A 18 -5.60 5.26 -5.38
C ASN A 18 -5.01 5.23 -3.98
N LEU A 19 -3.71 4.95 -3.87
CA LEU A 19 -2.94 5.04 -2.64
C LEU A 19 -2.20 6.37 -2.62
N SER A 20 -2.35 7.13 -1.55
CA SER A 20 -1.69 8.42 -1.38
C SER A 20 -1.29 8.66 0.07
N GLY A 21 -0.38 9.60 0.27
CA GLY A 21 0.06 9.98 1.59
C GLY A 21 1.10 11.08 1.57
N THR A 22 1.67 11.30 2.75
CA THR A 22 2.76 12.24 2.96
C THR A 22 3.95 11.53 3.60
N THR A 23 5.14 11.89 3.15
CA THR A 23 6.43 11.48 3.70
C THR A 23 7.41 12.67 3.70
N LEU A 24 8.71 12.40 3.88
CA LEU A 24 9.74 13.43 3.70
C LEU A 24 9.80 13.89 2.24
N PRO A 25 10.09 15.17 1.97
CA PRO A 25 10.34 15.67 0.63
C PRO A 25 11.38 14.83 -0.11
N ASN A 26 11.10 14.49 -1.37
CA ASN A 26 12.00 13.71 -2.23
C ASN A 26 12.39 12.31 -1.68
N ALA A 27 11.65 11.78 -0.70
CA ALA A 27 11.90 10.44 -0.20
C ALA A 27 11.46 9.38 -1.21
N HIS A 28 12.19 8.27 -1.25
CA HIS A 28 11.75 7.08 -1.96
C HIS A 28 10.65 6.39 -1.15
N VAL A 29 9.61 5.92 -1.83
CA VAL A 29 8.50 5.18 -1.26
C VAL A 29 8.35 3.89 -2.04
N HIS A 30 8.67 2.78 -1.39
CA HIS A 30 8.38 1.43 -1.86
C HIS A 30 6.99 1.03 -1.37
N VAL A 31 6.13 0.62 -2.29
CA VAL A 31 4.77 0.13 -2.00
C VAL A 31 4.69 -1.32 -2.42
N ALA A 32 4.31 -2.19 -1.48
CA ALA A 32 4.01 -3.59 -1.73
C ALA A 32 2.60 -3.92 -1.21
N ALA A 33 1.69 -4.24 -2.11
CA ALA A 33 0.33 -4.67 -1.78
C ALA A 33 0.11 -6.13 -2.15
N ALA A 34 -0.65 -6.85 -1.33
CA ALA A 34 -1.04 -8.22 -1.57
C ALA A 34 -2.51 -8.43 -1.19
N ALA A 35 -3.27 -9.05 -2.08
CA ALA A 35 -4.64 -9.48 -1.82
C ALA A 35 -4.65 -10.96 -1.40
N SER A 36 -5.46 -11.28 -0.39
CA SER A 36 -5.67 -12.64 0.09
C SER A 36 -7.14 -12.91 0.37
N ALA A 37 -7.59 -14.14 0.17
CA ALA A 37 -8.93 -14.57 0.56
C ALA A 37 -8.96 -15.99 1.09
N LEU A 38 -10.02 -16.32 1.82
CA LEU A 38 -10.29 -17.65 2.34
C LEU A 38 -11.08 -18.47 1.31
N TYR A 39 -10.45 -19.50 0.77
CA TYR A 39 -11.08 -20.52 -0.05
C TYR A 39 -11.58 -21.66 0.84
N GLY A 40 -12.88 -21.98 0.76
CA GLY A 40 -13.49 -23.05 1.55
C GLY A 40 -13.41 -22.87 3.08
N GLY A 41 -13.27 -21.64 3.57
CA GLY A 41 -13.29 -21.31 5.00
C GLY A 41 -11.96 -21.53 5.76
N ILE A 42 -10.98 -22.23 5.18
CA ILE A 42 -9.72 -22.57 5.87
C ILE A 42 -8.45 -22.31 5.05
N PHE A 43 -8.51 -22.25 3.72
CA PHE A 43 -7.31 -22.06 2.89
C PHE A 43 -7.14 -20.60 2.51
N ARG A 44 -6.04 -19.95 2.91
CA ARG A 44 -5.69 -18.61 2.43
C ARG A 44 -4.96 -18.71 1.09
N ALA A 45 -5.57 -18.18 0.04
CA ALA A 45 -4.92 -18.01 -1.26
C ALA A 45 -4.47 -16.56 -1.43
N THR A 46 -3.25 -16.35 -1.91
CA THR A 46 -2.81 -15.02 -2.41
C THR A 46 -3.37 -14.87 -3.82
N LEU A 47 -4.16 -13.82 -4.03
CA LEU A 47 -4.91 -13.66 -5.27
C LEU A 47 -4.27 -12.66 -6.23
N GLY A 48 -3.50 -11.72 -5.70
CA GLY A 48 -2.76 -10.75 -6.49
C GLY A 48 -1.73 -10.02 -5.65
N THR A 49 -0.67 -9.56 -6.30
CA THR A 49 0.36 -8.71 -5.71
C THR A 49 0.60 -7.50 -6.60
N TYR A 50 0.97 -6.39 -5.97
CA TYR A 50 1.34 -5.16 -6.65
C TYR A 50 2.55 -4.58 -5.93
N THR A 51 3.61 -4.26 -6.67
CA THR A 51 4.82 -3.66 -6.13
C THR A 51 5.21 -2.48 -7.01
N THR A 52 5.46 -1.32 -6.41
CA THR A 52 5.97 -0.16 -7.14
C THR A 52 6.88 0.67 -6.27
N ASP A 53 7.80 1.38 -6.91
CA ASP A 53 8.68 2.35 -6.30
C ASP A 53 8.35 3.72 -6.89
N LEU A 54 8.24 4.72 -6.03
CA LEU A 54 8.00 6.10 -6.44
C LEU A 54 8.77 7.06 -5.55
N VAL A 55 8.94 8.29 -6.02
CA VAL A 55 9.59 9.36 -5.27
C VAL A 55 8.53 10.37 -4.89
N ALA A 56 8.47 10.74 -3.62
CA ALA A 56 7.59 11.80 -3.14
C ALA A 56 8.02 13.16 -3.72
N ASP A 57 7.07 14.06 -3.92
CA ASP A 57 7.35 15.39 -4.46
C ASP A 57 8.16 16.27 -3.48
N ASN A 58 8.48 17.50 -3.90
CA ASN A 58 9.17 18.50 -3.06
C ASN A 58 8.41 18.88 -1.77
N ASN A 59 7.12 18.57 -1.68
CA ASN A 59 6.29 18.76 -0.49
C ASN A 59 6.12 17.45 0.32
N GLY A 60 6.80 16.38 -0.09
CA GLY A 60 6.71 15.06 0.52
C GLY A 60 5.40 14.32 0.20
N ARG A 61 4.61 14.77 -0.78
CA ARG A 61 3.38 14.09 -1.17
C ARG A 61 3.66 13.00 -2.17
N PHE A 62 2.89 11.92 -2.06
CA PHE A 62 2.96 10.84 -3.02
C PHE A 62 1.57 10.30 -3.32
N ALA A 63 1.39 9.80 -4.54
CA ALA A 63 0.18 9.11 -4.98
C ALA A 63 0.51 8.10 -6.07
N THR A 64 -0.13 6.93 -6.02
CA THR A 64 -0.04 5.90 -7.05
C THR A 64 -1.35 5.14 -7.12
N GLN A 65 -1.74 4.76 -8.33
CA GLN A 65 -2.81 3.80 -8.50
C GLN A 65 -2.29 2.39 -8.20
N VAL A 66 -2.95 1.68 -7.29
CA VAL A 66 -2.69 0.27 -7.00
C VAL A 66 -3.70 -0.54 -7.80
N SER A 67 -3.22 -1.54 -8.53
CA SER A 67 -4.05 -2.48 -9.28
C SER A 67 -3.68 -3.90 -8.87
N LEU A 68 -4.62 -4.56 -8.20
CA LEU A 68 -4.49 -5.94 -7.79
C LEU A 68 -5.37 -6.79 -8.71
N ASN A 69 -4.74 -7.65 -9.50
CA ASN A 69 -5.46 -8.61 -10.31
C ASN A 69 -6.08 -9.68 -9.39
N ASN A 70 -7.35 -9.99 -9.58
CA ASN A 70 -8.11 -11.04 -8.87
C ASN A 70 -8.44 -10.78 -7.38
N VAL A 71 -8.74 -9.54 -6.98
CA VAL A 71 -9.30 -9.33 -5.64
C VAL A 71 -10.75 -9.82 -5.59
N VAL A 72 -11.07 -10.72 -4.65
CA VAL A 72 -12.46 -11.18 -4.43
C VAL A 72 -13.13 -10.37 -3.33
N SER A 73 -14.43 -10.11 -3.48
CA SER A 73 -15.21 -9.43 -2.43
C SER A 73 -15.21 -10.24 -1.12
N GLY A 74 -15.02 -9.57 0.00
CA GLY A 74 -14.75 -10.14 1.32
C GLY A 74 -13.28 -10.50 1.57
N GLY A 75 -12.39 -10.23 0.61
CA GLY A 75 -10.95 -10.45 0.74
C GLY A 75 -10.26 -9.43 1.66
N ALA A 76 -9.06 -9.80 2.12
CA ALA A 76 -8.16 -8.92 2.86
C ALA A 76 -7.02 -8.45 1.96
N VAL A 77 -6.73 -7.15 1.98
CA VAL A 77 -5.66 -6.52 1.21
C VAL A 77 -4.65 -5.92 2.19
N THR A 78 -3.42 -6.42 2.19
CA THR A 78 -2.34 -5.86 3.01
C THR A 78 -1.47 -4.97 2.13
N VAL A 79 -1.30 -3.71 2.51
CA VAL A 79 -0.41 -2.76 1.85
C VAL A 79 0.71 -2.38 2.82
N ARG A 80 1.95 -2.68 2.44
CA ARG A 80 3.14 -2.26 3.16
C ARG A 80 3.81 -1.13 2.38
N LEU A 81 3.99 0.00 3.05
CA LEU A 81 4.71 1.16 2.55
C LEU A 81 6.03 1.27 3.30
N THR A 82 7.13 1.41 2.60
CA THR A 82 8.44 1.72 3.18
C THR A 82 8.94 3.00 2.56
N SER A 83 9.11 4.04 3.36
CA SER A 83 9.72 5.28 2.92
C SER A 83 11.16 5.37 3.40
N SER A 84 12.08 5.77 2.54
CA SER A 84 13.49 6.00 2.84
C SER A 84 13.94 7.39 2.40
N ASP A 85 14.65 8.09 3.27
CA ASP A 85 15.36 9.32 2.96
C ASP A 85 16.65 8.97 2.21
N PRO A 86 16.82 9.42 0.96
CA PRO A 86 18.01 9.13 0.17
C PRO A 86 19.30 9.72 0.75
N ASN A 87 19.21 10.76 1.61
CA ASN A 87 20.38 11.47 2.11
C ASN A 87 20.87 10.91 3.45
N SER A 88 19.96 10.54 4.35
CA SER A 88 20.31 10.05 5.68
C SER A 88 20.23 8.53 5.82
N GLY A 89 19.64 7.83 4.86
CA GLY A 89 19.37 6.38 4.95
C GLY A 89 18.32 6.01 6.00
N SER A 90 17.75 6.99 6.70
CA SER A 90 16.64 6.80 7.63
C SER A 90 15.38 6.41 6.87
N GLY A 91 14.58 5.51 7.45
CA GLY A 91 13.30 5.13 6.85
C GLY A 91 12.23 4.81 7.88
N ALA A 92 11.00 4.72 7.39
CA ALA A 92 9.87 4.22 8.16
C ALA A 92 9.04 3.26 7.32
N THR A 93 8.37 2.35 8.01
CA THR A 93 7.43 1.42 7.40
C THR A 93 6.05 1.63 8.02
N ALA A 94 5.02 1.60 7.18
CA ALA A 94 3.63 1.55 7.59
C ALA A 94 2.94 0.36 6.91
N THR A 95 2.02 -0.28 7.63
CA THR A 95 1.20 -1.37 7.10
C THR A 95 -0.26 -0.97 7.22
N LEU A 96 -1.01 -1.11 6.12
CA LEU A 96 -2.44 -0.92 6.06
C LEU A 96 -3.10 -2.28 5.78
N ASN A 97 -4.09 -2.62 6.57
CA ASN A 97 -4.94 -3.78 6.39
C ASN A 97 -6.29 -3.29 5.87
N LEU A 98 -6.52 -3.48 4.58
CA LEU A 98 -7.70 -3.02 3.88
C LEU A 98 -8.63 -4.21 3.60
N HIS A 99 -9.87 -3.90 3.30
CA HIS A 99 -10.90 -4.87 2.90
C HIS A 99 -11.24 -4.67 1.43
N SER A 100 -11.69 -5.71 0.74
CA SER A 100 -12.14 -5.64 -0.66
C SER A 100 -13.52 -6.23 -0.86
#